data_AF-A0A9P1C7Y2-F1
#
_entry.id   AF-A0A9P1C7Y2-F1
#
_cell.length_a   1.000
_cell.length_b   1.000
_cell.length_c   1.000
_cell.angle_alpha   90.00
_cell.angle_beta   90.00
_cell.angle_gamma   90.00
#
_symmetry.space_group_name_H-M   'P 1'
#
loop_
_entity.id
_entity.type
_entity.pdbx_description
1 polymer ?
#
loop_
_entity_poly.entity_id
_entity_poly.type
_entity_poly.pdbx_seq_one_letter_code
_entity_poly.pdbx_strand_id
1 'polypeptide(L)'
;MEAVEEVVLKPIERAMQPWLDGPRMLVCDHNVFRVGSRVTNRRGTEGTIVGVDKDGDLAVFLKNGHAGIFYAKQCRKAMSIGDRVRYNCGAIGEIIDFDKDDDLLVKLSTGTNQVWYRSFSQRLPSVGDRVHHTCKAMGTLEGFDKDGDFKVKMSNGESAVWYANKSRQGIGSLDPEPEWPALPAELP
;
A
#
# COMPACT_ATOMS: atom_id res chain seq x y z
N MET A 1 46.16 -13.29 5.80
CA MET A 1 45.13 -13.30 4.75
C MET A 1 43.80 -13.39 5.47
N GLU A 2 43.09 -12.28 5.63
CA GLU A 2 41.72 -12.32 6.15
C GLU A 2 40.83 -12.96 5.09
N ALA A 3 40.11 -14.02 5.48
CA ALA A 3 39.06 -14.59 4.66
C ALA A 3 37.92 -13.57 4.62
N VAL A 4 37.63 -13.04 3.44
CA VAL A 4 36.43 -12.22 3.22
C VAL A 4 35.25 -13.18 3.29
N GLU A 5 34.43 -13.08 4.34
CA GLU A 5 33.15 -13.80 4.38
C GLU A 5 32.34 -13.41 3.14
N GLU A 6 32.04 -14.40 2.30
CA GLU A 6 31.13 -14.22 1.18
C GLU A 6 29.74 -13.92 1.76
N VAL A 7 29.32 -12.66 1.69
CA VAL A 7 27.99 -12.26 2.18
C VAL A 7 26.94 -12.90 1.28
N VAL A 8 26.37 -14.01 1.75
CA VAL A 8 25.29 -14.71 1.05
C VAL A 8 24.01 -13.88 1.17
N LEU A 9 23.72 -13.09 0.13
CA LEU A 9 22.50 -12.29 0.04
C LEU A 9 21.25 -13.19 0.03
N LYS A 10 20.21 -12.75 0.74
CA LYS A 10 18.88 -13.35 0.69
C LYS A 10 18.31 -13.27 -0.74
N PRO A 11 17.39 -14.18 -1.13
CA PRO A 11 16.81 -14.18 -2.47
C PRO A 11 16.23 -12.82 -2.91
N ILE A 12 15.52 -12.13 -2.01
CA ILE A 12 14.94 -10.82 -2.30
C ILE A 12 16.02 -9.74 -2.46
N GLU A 13 17.09 -9.76 -1.66
CA GLU A 13 18.22 -8.83 -1.75
C GLU A 13 18.96 -9.03 -3.08
N ARG A 14 19.10 -10.28 -3.53
CA ARG A 14 19.64 -10.61 -4.85
C ARG A 14 18.74 -10.09 -5.97
N ALA A 15 17.41 -10.23 -5.83
CA ALA A 15 16.44 -9.71 -6.79
C ALA A 15 16.44 -8.18 -6.89
N MET A 16 16.86 -7.48 -5.83
CA MET A 16 17.02 -6.02 -5.81
C MET A 16 18.28 -5.51 -6.50
N GLN A 17 19.34 -6.34 -6.63
CA GLN A 17 20.63 -5.92 -7.17
C GLN A 17 20.55 -5.20 -8.53
N PRO A 18 19.75 -5.67 -9.52
CA PRO A 18 19.65 -4.98 -10.82
C PRO A 18 19.00 -3.60 -10.77
N TRP A 19 18.38 -3.25 -9.64
CA TRP A 19 17.54 -2.05 -9.48
C TRP A 19 18.08 -1.08 -8.43
N LEU A 20 19.31 -1.31 -7.93
CA LEU A 20 19.87 -0.49 -6.85
C LEU A 20 19.96 1.00 -7.21
N ASP A 21 20.26 1.28 -8.47
CA ASP A 21 20.40 2.63 -9.05
C ASP A 21 19.06 3.21 -9.55
N GLY A 22 18.00 2.40 -9.55
CA GLY A 22 16.65 2.80 -9.98
C GLY A 22 15.92 3.62 -8.90
N PRO A 23 14.80 4.28 -9.28
CA PRO A 23 14.01 5.02 -8.33
C PRO A 23 13.41 4.07 -7.28
N ARG A 24 13.49 4.47 -6.00
CA ARG A 24 12.94 3.70 -4.87
C ARG A 24 11.45 3.91 -4.65
N MET A 25 10.86 4.82 -5.43
CA MET A 25 9.47 5.23 -5.35
C MET A 25 8.93 5.54 -6.74
N LEU A 26 7.69 5.15 -6.98
CA LEU A 26 6.91 5.52 -8.16
C LEU A 26 5.56 6.08 -7.71
N VAL A 27 5.14 7.19 -8.31
CA VAL A 27 3.76 7.67 -8.20
C VAL A 27 3.04 7.35 -9.50
N CYS A 28 1.97 6.57 -9.43
CA CYS A 28 1.16 6.20 -10.59
C CYS A 28 -0.32 6.26 -10.20
N ASP A 29 -1.12 7.01 -10.95
CA ASP A 29 -2.56 7.14 -10.71
C ASP A 29 -2.94 7.53 -9.26
N HIS A 30 -2.13 8.39 -8.63
CA HIS A 30 -2.23 8.81 -7.21
C HIS A 30 -1.89 7.73 -6.17
N ASN A 31 -1.39 6.56 -6.60
CA ASN A 31 -0.78 5.59 -5.71
C ASN A 31 0.73 5.78 -5.68
N VAL A 32 1.28 5.78 -4.47
CA VAL A 32 2.72 5.77 -4.22
C VAL A 32 3.14 4.34 -3.92
N PHE A 33 3.92 3.79 -4.84
CA PHE A 33 4.57 2.49 -4.75
C PHE A 33 6.01 2.68 -4.28
N ARG A 34 6.46 1.88 -3.32
CA ARG A 34 7.82 1.95 -2.75
C ARG A 34 8.47 0.59 -2.81
N VAL A 35 9.79 0.57 -3.05
CA VAL A 35 10.59 -0.63 -2.89
C VAL A 35 10.43 -1.17 -1.46
N GLY A 36 10.21 -2.47 -1.35
CA GLY A 36 9.87 -3.17 -0.10
C GLY A 36 8.37 -3.29 0.17
N SER A 37 7.50 -2.51 -0.47
CA SER A 37 6.06 -2.66 -0.32
C SER A 37 5.50 -3.85 -1.10
N ARG A 38 4.45 -4.47 -0.59
CA ARG A 38 3.71 -5.53 -1.26
C ARG A 38 2.65 -4.94 -2.20
N VAL A 39 2.48 -5.57 -3.35
CA VAL A 39 1.57 -5.12 -4.41
C VAL A 39 0.88 -6.33 -5.03
N THR A 40 -0.38 -6.15 -5.44
CA THR A 40 -1.14 -7.16 -6.18
C THR A 40 -1.47 -6.63 -7.57
N ASN A 41 -1.26 -7.44 -8.61
CA ASN A 41 -1.67 -7.09 -9.96
C ASN A 41 -3.17 -7.38 -10.22
N ARG A 42 -3.66 -6.99 -11.39
CA ARG A 42 -5.05 -7.26 -11.83
C ARG A 42 -5.45 -8.74 -11.82
N ARG A 43 -4.48 -9.66 -11.95
CA ARG A 43 -4.72 -11.12 -11.93
C ARG A 43 -4.77 -11.71 -10.53
N GLY A 44 -4.64 -10.87 -9.49
CA GLY A 44 -4.62 -11.33 -8.10
C GLY A 44 -3.25 -11.88 -7.65
N THR A 45 -2.21 -11.82 -8.49
CA THR A 45 -0.86 -12.23 -8.11
C THR A 45 -0.21 -11.15 -7.27
N GLU A 46 0.36 -11.55 -6.14
CA GLU A 46 1.03 -10.67 -5.21
C GLU A 46 2.55 -10.81 -5.26
N GLY A 47 3.27 -9.71 -5.08
CA GLY A 47 4.73 -9.68 -4.97
C GLY A 47 5.22 -8.49 -4.16
N THR A 48 6.50 -8.50 -3.81
CA THR A 48 7.18 -7.39 -3.13
C THR A 48 7.96 -6.57 -4.15
N ILE A 49 7.78 -5.26 -4.16
CA ILE A 49 8.49 -4.38 -5.09
C ILE A 49 9.98 -4.38 -4.74
N VAL A 50 10.81 -4.73 -5.70
CA VAL A 50 12.28 -4.72 -5.59
C VAL A 50 12.93 -3.61 -6.40
N GLY A 51 12.18 -3.00 -7.32
CA GLY A 51 12.65 -1.91 -8.16
C GLY A 51 11.55 -1.33 -9.02
N VAL A 52 11.92 -0.30 -9.78
CA VAL A 52 11.10 0.30 -10.83
C VAL A 52 11.94 0.29 -12.08
N ASP A 53 11.37 -0.17 -13.19
CA ASP A 53 12.08 -0.21 -14.46
C ASP A 53 12.10 1.14 -15.18
N LYS A 54 12.68 1.16 -16.38
CA LYS A 54 12.84 2.39 -17.17
C LYS A 54 11.52 2.94 -17.71
N ASP A 55 10.50 2.09 -17.84
CA ASP A 55 9.20 2.45 -18.37
C ASP A 55 8.22 2.86 -17.25
N GLY A 56 8.66 2.76 -15.99
CA GLY A 56 7.86 3.08 -14.81
C GLY A 56 6.97 1.93 -14.36
N ASP A 57 7.31 0.69 -14.72
CA ASP A 57 6.65 -0.51 -14.22
C ASP A 57 7.39 -1.08 -13.00
N LEU A 58 6.67 -1.87 -12.21
CA LEU A 58 7.15 -2.37 -10.93
C LEU A 58 7.89 -3.69 -11.13
N ALA A 59 9.19 -3.72 -10.85
CA ALA A 59 9.90 -4.97 -10.68
C ALA A 59 9.53 -5.57 -9.32
N VAL A 60 9.03 -6.81 -9.32
CA VAL A 60 8.53 -7.48 -8.12
C VAL A 60 9.19 -8.84 -7.90
N PHE A 61 9.40 -9.18 -6.64
CA PHE A 61 9.78 -10.52 -6.20
C PHE A 61 8.53 -11.26 -5.72
N LEU A 62 8.22 -12.37 -6.38
CA LEU A 62 7.03 -13.17 -6.14
C LEU A 62 7.28 -14.20 -5.03
N LYS A 63 6.20 -14.64 -4.37
CA LYS A 63 6.27 -15.66 -3.31
C LYS A 63 6.86 -17.00 -3.78
N ASN A 64 6.74 -17.32 -5.06
CA ASN A 64 7.34 -18.53 -5.63
C ASN A 64 8.85 -18.41 -5.90
N GLY A 65 9.48 -17.31 -5.47
CA GLY A 65 10.93 -17.11 -5.58
C GLY A 65 11.40 -16.52 -6.92
N HIS A 66 10.48 -16.19 -7.82
CA HIS A 66 10.81 -15.59 -9.12
C HIS A 66 10.65 -14.07 -9.11
N ALA A 67 11.45 -13.38 -9.92
CA ALA A 67 11.21 -11.98 -10.24
C ALA A 67 10.21 -11.85 -11.41
N GLY A 68 9.43 -10.78 -11.41
CA GLY A 68 8.51 -10.44 -12.49
C GLY A 68 8.36 -8.92 -12.64
N ILE A 69 7.68 -8.51 -13.71
CA ILE A 69 7.34 -7.10 -13.96
C ILE A 69 5.83 -6.95 -13.88
N PHE A 70 5.35 -6.00 -13.09
CA PHE A 70 3.95 -5.64 -12.98
C PHE A 70 3.71 -4.22 -13.50
N TYR A 71 2.73 -4.07 -14.38
CA TYR A 71 2.28 -2.76 -14.85
C TYR A 71 1.73 -1.93 -13.70
N ALA A 72 2.36 -0.80 -13.38
CA ALA A 72 2.01 -0.01 -12.19
C ALA A 72 0.54 0.45 -12.20
N LYS A 73 0.03 0.81 -13.39
CA LYS A 73 -1.38 1.22 -13.60
C LYS A 73 -2.39 0.12 -13.24
N GLN A 74 -1.98 -1.15 -13.33
CA GLN A 74 -2.82 -2.32 -13.08
C GLN A 74 -2.52 -2.98 -11.73
N CYS A 75 -1.94 -2.22 -10.81
CA CYS A 75 -1.54 -2.67 -9.49
C CYS A 75 -2.34 -1.99 -8.39
N ARG A 76 -2.60 -2.74 -7.32
CA ARG A 76 -3.12 -2.24 -6.04
C ARG A 76 -2.14 -2.53 -4.93
N LYS A 77 -2.03 -1.64 -3.96
CA LYS A 77 -1.21 -1.88 -2.76
C LYS A 77 -1.81 -3.03 -1.97
N ALA A 78 -0.96 -3.94 -1.52
CA ALA A 78 -1.33 -5.02 -0.62
C ALA A 78 -0.88 -4.66 0.81
N MET A 79 -1.42 -5.37 1.79
CA MET A 79 -0.95 -5.27 3.18
C MET A 79 0.56 -5.47 3.23
N SER A 80 1.27 -4.48 3.75
CA SER A 80 2.72 -4.41 3.88
C SER A 80 3.08 -4.10 5.33
N ILE A 81 4.34 -4.36 5.71
CA ILE A 81 4.89 -3.89 6.99
C ILE A 81 4.74 -2.36 7.06
N GLY A 82 4.32 -1.87 8.22
CA GLY A 82 4.00 -0.46 8.50
C GLY A 82 2.58 -0.03 8.14
N ASP A 83 1.79 -0.85 7.44
CA ASP A 83 0.39 -0.52 7.19
C ASP A 83 -0.45 -0.67 8.48
N ARG A 84 -1.41 0.24 8.65
CA ARG A 84 -2.46 0.08 9.66
C ARG A 84 -3.52 -0.90 9.17
N VAL A 85 -3.95 -1.79 10.06
CA VAL A 85 -4.95 -2.82 9.79
C VAL A 85 -6.01 -2.84 10.88
N ARG A 86 -7.22 -3.23 10.50
CA ARG A 86 -8.35 -3.49 11.40
C ARG A 86 -8.73 -4.96 11.35
N TYR A 87 -8.84 -5.60 12.50
CA TYR A 87 -9.35 -6.96 12.65
C TYR A 87 -10.88 -6.99 12.67
N ASN A 88 -11.48 -8.17 12.42
CA ASN A 88 -12.95 -8.33 12.35
C ASN A 88 -13.71 -7.85 13.60
N CYS A 89 -13.10 -7.92 14.79
CA CYS A 89 -13.67 -7.46 16.05
C CYS A 89 -13.56 -5.93 16.26
N GLY A 90 -13.00 -5.21 15.28
CA GLY A 90 -12.81 -3.76 15.31
C GLY A 90 -11.46 -3.30 15.89
N ALA A 91 -10.64 -4.22 16.44
CA ALA A 91 -9.30 -3.88 16.91
C ALA A 91 -8.43 -3.32 15.78
N ILE A 92 -7.58 -2.33 16.07
CA ILE A 92 -6.69 -1.70 15.10
C ILE A 92 -5.24 -1.82 15.58
N GLY A 93 -4.33 -2.12 14.64
CA GLY A 93 -2.89 -2.12 14.89
C GLY A 93 -2.09 -1.87 13.62
N GLU A 94 -0.77 -1.95 13.75
CA GLU A 94 0.21 -1.78 12.66
C GLU A 94 0.90 -3.12 12.37
N ILE A 95 1.00 -3.50 11.09
CA ILE A 95 1.73 -4.71 10.69
C ILE A 95 3.22 -4.48 10.94
N ILE A 96 3.85 -5.33 11.75
CA ILE A 96 5.29 -5.29 12.00
C ILE A 96 6.04 -6.44 11.32
N ASP A 97 5.35 -7.56 11.05
CA ASP A 97 5.91 -8.69 10.31
C ASP A 97 4.80 -9.60 9.75
N PHE A 98 5.19 -10.60 8.98
CA PHE A 98 4.33 -11.70 8.53
C PHE A 98 4.89 -13.03 9.01
N ASP A 99 4.02 -13.95 9.43
CA ASP A 99 4.45 -15.30 9.76
C ASP A 99 4.60 -16.18 8.50
N LYS A 100 4.92 -17.46 8.71
CA LYS A 100 5.13 -18.43 7.63
C LYS A 100 3.90 -18.69 6.76
N ASP A 101 2.70 -18.47 7.30
CA ASP A 101 1.41 -18.74 6.65
C ASP A 101 0.81 -17.46 6.05
N ASP A 102 1.58 -16.36 6.05
CA ASP A 102 1.21 -15.01 5.61
C ASP A 102 0.19 -14.30 6.53
N ASP A 103 0.07 -14.76 7.78
CA ASP A 103 -0.70 -14.07 8.80
C ASP A 103 0.08 -12.89 9.37
N LEU A 104 -0.65 -11.93 9.93
CA LEU A 104 -0.11 -10.62 10.30
C LEU A 104 0.42 -10.66 11.73
N LEU A 105 1.70 -10.34 11.94
CA LEU A 105 2.17 -9.93 13.25
C LEU A 105 1.90 -8.44 13.41
N VAL A 106 1.02 -8.07 14.34
CA VAL A 106 0.48 -6.72 14.50
C VAL A 106 0.83 -6.16 15.86
N LYS A 107 1.29 -4.90 15.90
CA LYS A 107 1.49 -4.12 17.11
C LYS A 107 0.27 -3.24 17.38
N LEU A 108 -0.34 -3.40 18.56
CA LEU A 108 -1.46 -2.59 19.01
C LEU A 108 -0.97 -1.27 19.61
N SER A 109 -1.88 -0.30 19.75
CA SER A 109 -1.59 0.99 20.40
C SER A 109 -1.17 0.85 21.87
N THR A 110 -1.56 -0.24 22.54
CA THR A 110 -1.12 -0.59 23.89
C THR A 110 0.35 -1.04 23.93
N GLY A 111 1.00 -1.22 22.78
CA GLY A 111 2.35 -1.76 22.64
C GLY A 111 2.40 -3.29 22.61
N THR A 112 1.27 -3.98 22.77
CA THR A 112 1.19 -5.44 22.71
C THR A 112 1.22 -5.95 21.27
N ASN A 113 1.89 -7.08 21.05
CA ASN A 113 1.90 -7.76 19.76
C ASN A 113 0.86 -8.88 19.73
N GLN A 114 0.20 -9.06 18.58
CA GLN A 114 -0.75 -10.15 18.33
C GLN A 114 -0.56 -10.71 16.93
N VAL A 115 -0.89 -11.99 16.75
CA VAL A 115 -0.99 -12.62 15.43
C VAL A 115 -2.44 -12.57 14.98
N TRP A 116 -2.69 -11.99 13.82
CA TRP A 116 -4.02 -11.85 13.22
C TRP A 116 -4.08 -12.57 11.89
N TYR A 117 -5.15 -13.33 11.69
CA TYR A 117 -5.41 -13.94 10.39
C TYR A 117 -5.58 -12.88 9.32
N ARG A 118 -4.83 -13.00 8.21
CA ARG A 118 -4.90 -12.03 7.11
C ARG A 118 -6.30 -11.96 6.50
N SER A 119 -6.98 -13.10 6.41
CA SER A 119 -8.34 -13.24 5.87
C SER A 119 -9.42 -12.53 6.69
N PHE A 120 -9.17 -12.29 7.98
CA PHE A 120 -10.08 -11.55 8.88
C PHE A 120 -9.63 -10.11 9.13
N SER A 121 -8.63 -9.65 8.40
CA SER A 121 -8.04 -8.32 8.53
C SER A 121 -8.38 -7.46 7.31
N GLN A 122 -8.51 -6.15 7.53
CA GLN A 122 -8.68 -5.16 6.49
C GLN A 122 -7.60 -4.09 6.61
N ARG A 123 -6.92 -3.80 5.50
CA ARG A 123 -5.98 -2.68 5.40
C ARG A 123 -6.74 -1.37 5.50
N LEU A 124 -6.31 -0.48 6.38
CA LEU A 124 -6.81 0.88 6.46
C LEU A 124 -6.05 1.77 5.46
N PRO A 125 -6.67 2.86 4.97
CA PRO A 125 -5.97 3.85 4.16
C PRO A 125 -4.68 4.30 4.85
N SER A 126 -3.60 4.38 4.10
CA SER A 126 -2.27 4.77 4.59
C SER A 126 -1.62 5.80 3.67
N VAL A 127 -0.63 6.54 4.17
CA VAL A 127 0.06 7.57 3.40
C VAL A 127 0.61 6.99 2.08
N GLY A 128 0.39 7.73 1.00
CA GLY A 128 0.70 7.34 -0.36
C GLY A 128 -0.36 6.45 -1.01
N ASP A 129 -1.51 6.22 -0.38
CA ASP A 129 -2.64 5.57 -1.04
C ASP A 129 -3.43 6.58 -1.88
N ARG A 130 -3.93 6.13 -3.02
CA ARG A 130 -5.01 6.84 -3.71
C ARG A 130 -6.27 6.79 -2.85
N VAL A 131 -6.97 7.91 -2.75
CA VAL A 131 -8.29 8.02 -2.13
C VAL A 131 -9.26 8.74 -3.07
N HIS A 132 -10.54 8.36 -2.98
CA HIS A 132 -11.66 8.98 -3.66
C HIS A 132 -12.55 9.69 -2.66
N HIS A 133 -13.05 10.87 -3.03
CA HIS A 133 -14.04 11.61 -2.26
C HIS A 133 -15.43 11.51 -2.90
N THR A 134 -16.48 11.72 -2.10
CA THR A 134 -17.89 11.78 -2.57
C THR A 134 -18.14 12.75 -3.72
N CYS A 135 -17.36 13.83 -3.85
CA CYS A 135 -17.45 14.79 -4.96
C CYS A 135 -16.78 14.32 -6.26
N LYS A 136 -16.49 13.02 -6.40
CA LYS A 136 -15.73 12.41 -7.51
C LYS A 136 -14.27 12.92 -7.64
N ALA A 137 -13.78 13.69 -6.68
CA ALA A 137 -12.38 14.07 -6.61
C ALA A 137 -11.50 12.89 -6.18
N MET A 138 -10.25 12.90 -6.65
CA MET A 138 -9.26 11.87 -6.36
C MET A 138 -7.93 12.52 -5.99
N GLY A 139 -7.17 11.86 -5.13
CA GLY A 139 -5.86 12.35 -4.72
C GLY A 139 -5.07 11.31 -3.95
N THR A 140 -3.86 11.70 -3.57
CA THR A 140 -2.92 10.88 -2.81
C THR A 140 -3.00 11.26 -1.34
N LEU A 141 -3.22 10.29 -0.44
CA LEU A 141 -3.23 10.51 1.00
C LEU A 141 -1.83 10.91 1.48
N GLU A 142 -1.66 12.11 2.01
CA GLU A 142 -0.39 12.63 2.55
C GLU A 142 -0.30 12.51 4.07
N GLY A 143 -1.44 12.37 4.75
CA GLY A 143 -1.47 12.20 6.19
C GLY A 143 -2.88 12.26 6.75
N PHE A 144 -2.93 12.34 8.07
CA PHE A 144 -4.16 12.53 8.82
C PHE A 144 -4.09 13.85 9.57
N ASP A 145 -5.23 14.48 9.80
CA ASP A 145 -5.32 15.60 10.72
C ASP A 145 -5.56 15.11 12.17
N LYS A 146 -6.11 15.97 13.04
CA LYS A 146 -6.28 15.66 14.46
C LYS A 146 -7.47 14.75 14.73
N ASP A 147 -8.51 14.77 13.90
CA ASP A 147 -9.71 13.94 14.08
C ASP A 147 -9.69 12.66 13.23
N GLY A 148 -8.70 12.53 12.35
CA GLY A 148 -8.46 11.34 11.55
C GLY A 148 -8.93 11.50 10.11
N ASP A 149 -9.32 12.71 9.71
CA ASP A 149 -9.62 13.06 8.34
C ASP A 149 -8.37 13.08 7.46
N PHE A 150 -8.60 12.88 6.17
CA PHE A 150 -7.55 12.63 5.20
C PHE A 150 -6.97 13.94 4.69
N LYS A 151 -5.67 14.15 4.91
CA LYS A 151 -4.92 15.19 4.17
C LYS A 151 -4.52 14.62 2.84
N VAL A 152 -5.04 15.18 1.75
CA VAL A 152 -4.93 14.61 0.40
C VAL A 152 -4.31 15.62 -0.55
N LYS A 153 -3.38 15.18 -1.38
CA LYS A 153 -2.85 15.95 -2.51
C LYS A 153 -3.52 15.57 -3.82
N MET A 154 -4.12 16.55 -4.47
CA MET A 154 -4.83 16.38 -5.72
C MET A 154 -3.88 16.50 -6.93
N SER A 155 -4.38 16.13 -8.11
CA SER A 155 -3.62 16.17 -9.37
C SER A 155 -3.17 17.57 -9.79
N ASN A 156 -3.92 18.61 -9.40
CA ASN A 156 -3.55 20.01 -9.60
C ASN A 156 -2.44 20.50 -8.67
N GLY A 157 -1.94 19.64 -7.77
CA GLY A 157 -0.88 19.94 -6.82
C GLY A 157 -1.37 20.58 -5.50
N GLU A 158 -2.65 20.92 -5.40
CA GLU A 158 -3.24 21.46 -4.17
C GLU A 158 -3.46 20.35 -3.13
N SER A 159 -3.40 20.75 -1.86
CA SER A 159 -3.73 19.87 -0.73
C SER A 159 -5.11 20.24 -0.15
N ALA A 160 -5.87 19.24 0.25
CA ALA A 160 -7.18 19.38 0.88
C ALA A 160 -7.31 18.46 2.09
N VAL A 161 -8.29 18.75 2.95
CA VAL A 161 -8.72 17.82 4.02
C VAL A 161 -10.07 17.24 3.63
N TRP A 162 -10.16 15.91 3.61
CA TRP A 162 -11.37 15.17 3.25
C TRP A 162 -11.85 14.32 4.41
N TYR A 163 -13.14 14.42 4.70
CA TYR A 163 -13.76 13.61 5.74
C TYR A 163 -13.54 12.12 5.47
N ALA A 164 -12.99 11.39 6.44
CA ALA A 164 -12.67 9.97 6.27
C ALA A 164 -13.94 9.15 5.97
N ASN A 165 -15.08 9.52 6.54
CA ASN A 165 -16.38 8.88 6.31
C ASN A 165 -17.00 9.17 4.93
N LYS A 166 -16.49 10.19 4.21
CA LYS A 166 -16.87 10.54 2.83
C LYS A 166 -15.77 10.18 1.83
N SER A 167 -14.82 9.36 2.27
CA SER A 167 -13.65 8.97 1.49
C SER A 167 -13.49 7.46 1.47
N ARG A 168 -12.93 6.94 0.38
CA ARG A 168 -12.59 5.52 0.28
C ARG A 168 -11.25 5.33 -0.41
N GLN A 169 -10.55 4.26 -0.07
CA GLN A 169 -9.33 3.85 -0.75
C GLN A 169 -9.64 3.52 -2.23
N GLY A 170 -8.83 4.06 -3.14
CA GLY A 170 -8.88 3.75 -4.56
C GLY A 170 -7.82 2.73 -4.96
N ILE A 171 -8.09 2.00 -6.04
CA ILE A 171 -7.21 0.98 -6.62
C ILE A 171 -6.63 1.36 -8.00
N GLY A 172 -6.67 2.65 -8.38
CA GLY A 172 -5.98 3.14 -9.57
C GLY A 172 -6.87 3.17 -10.81
N SER A 173 -6.31 2.86 -11.98
CA SER A 173 -7.10 2.71 -13.23
C SER A 173 -8.12 1.55 -13.22
N LEU A 174 -8.09 0.73 -12.16
CA LEU A 174 -9.02 -0.37 -11.94
C LEU A 174 -10.29 0.04 -11.18
N ASP A 175 -10.39 1.29 -10.74
CA ASP A 175 -11.55 1.79 -10.01
C ASP A 175 -12.78 1.84 -10.94
N PRO A 176 -13.89 1.12 -10.63
CA PRO A 176 -15.18 1.47 -11.21
C PRO A 176 -15.56 2.89 -10.74
N GLU A 177 -16.33 3.62 -11.55
CA GLU A 177 -16.80 4.95 -11.17
C GLU A 177 -17.50 4.87 -9.79
N PRO A 178 -17.16 5.75 -8.83
CA PRO A 178 -17.78 5.71 -7.53
C PRO A 178 -19.29 5.97 -7.59
N GLU A 179 -20.08 4.91 -7.40
CA GLU A 179 -21.48 5.03 -7.03
C GLU A 179 -21.56 5.44 -5.57
N TRP A 180 -21.73 6.74 -5.34
CA TRP A 180 -22.05 7.27 -4.02
C TRP A 180 -23.57 7.35 -3.87
N PRO A 181 -24.13 6.97 -2.71
CA PRO A 181 -25.53 7.32 -2.44
C PRO A 181 -25.68 8.83 -2.58
N ALA A 182 -26.77 9.27 -3.19
CA ALA A 182 -27.08 10.70 -3.27
C ALA A 182 -26.96 11.29 -1.87
N LEU A 183 -26.17 12.35 -1.72
CA LEU A 183 -26.07 13.05 -0.45
C LEU A 183 -27.50 13.41 -0.03
N PRO A 184 -27.91 13.15 1.23
CA PRO A 184 -29.20 13.62 1.70
C PRO A 184 -29.25 15.13 1.42
N ALA A 185 -30.33 15.59 0.78
CA ALA A 185 -30.59 17.01 0.63
C ALA A 185 -30.43 17.62 2.03
N GLU A 186 -29.58 18.65 2.13
CA GLU A 186 -29.15 19.23 3.40
C GLU A 186 -30.33 19.33 4.38
N LEU A 187 -30.16 18.75 5.56
CA LEU A 187 -31.15 18.93 6.64
C LEU A 187 -31.22 20.44 6.92
N PRO A 188 -32.43 21.03 6.95
CA PRO A 188 -32.63 22.47 7.15
C PRO A 188 -32.11 22.96 8.50
#